data_AF-A0A9P1KIE3-F1
#
_entry.id   AF-A0A9P1KIE3-F1
#
_cell.length_a   1.000
_cell.length_b   1.000
_cell.length_c   1.000
_cell.angle_alpha   90.00
_cell.angle_beta   90.00
_cell.angle_gamma   90.00
#
_symmetry.space_group_name_H-M   'P 1'
#
loop_
_entity.id
_entity.type
_entity.pdbx_description
1 polymer ?
#
loop_
_entity_poly.entity_id
_entity_poly.type
_entity_poly.pdbx_seq_one_letter_code
_entity_poly.pdbx_strand_id
1 'polypeptide(L)'
;MPSTLQTALQFAATEIAKSLVLAQSPTPSPTLEGKLITFNQRTLDFKTHSLIRRPQCPTCGDPEILQRRGFEPVVLESREKHFTRDGGHRALTPAQTVQQHEHLISPITGVVTELVRVTDPANPLVHTYRAGHAFGGATSLRGLRSTLKHKSSGKGKTDSQSRASGFCEAVERYSGIYQGDEPRKQATFAELGELAINPEDCLCISDSQFARREEINQNRQAAHDWIPQRFDPNQSIDWTPVWSLTEQCHKYLPTAFCYYNYPMPKGQRFCRADSNGNAAGNTLEEAILQGFFGVGGTGQCGAVVV
;
A
#
# COMPACT_ATOMS: atom_id res chain seq x y z
N MET A 1 26.46 5.18 -26.37
CA MET A 1 27.63 4.96 -27.24
C MET A 1 27.29 3.86 -28.23
N PRO A 2 27.89 3.78 -29.43
CA PRO A 2 27.61 2.70 -30.37
C PRO A 2 27.78 1.29 -29.78
N SER A 3 28.77 1.10 -28.91
CA SER A 3 29.02 -0.14 -28.18
C SER A 3 27.87 -0.59 -27.27
N THR A 4 27.23 0.36 -26.57
CA THR A 4 26.10 0.06 -25.67
C THR A 4 24.87 -0.38 -26.46
N LEU A 5 24.63 0.25 -27.61
CA LEU A 5 23.54 -0.12 -28.51
C LEU A 5 23.76 -1.50 -29.13
N GLN A 6 24.97 -1.78 -29.64
CA GLN A 6 25.30 -3.10 -30.18
C GLN A 6 25.13 -4.21 -29.14
N THR A 7 25.58 -3.97 -27.90
CA THR A 7 25.40 -4.93 -26.79
C THR A 7 23.92 -5.26 -26.58
N ALA A 8 23.06 -4.23 -26.53
CA ALA A 8 21.63 -4.42 -26.34
C ALA A 8 20.97 -5.17 -27.51
N LEU A 9 21.33 -4.83 -28.76
CA LEU A 9 20.79 -5.49 -29.95
C LEU A 9 21.19 -6.97 -30.03
N GLN A 10 22.44 -7.31 -29.73
CA GLN A 10 22.91 -8.69 -29.74
C GLN A 10 22.30 -9.52 -28.60
N PHE A 11 22.12 -8.90 -27.43
CA PHE A 11 21.39 -9.51 -26.33
C PHE A 11 19.94 -9.80 -26.71
N ALA A 12 19.24 -8.82 -27.28
CA ALA A 12 17.86 -8.98 -27.74
C ALA A 12 17.72 -10.05 -28.82
N ALA A 13 18.62 -10.08 -29.82
CA ALA A 13 18.62 -11.09 -30.87
C ALA A 13 18.72 -12.52 -30.29
N THR A 14 19.56 -12.71 -29.27
CA THR A 14 19.71 -13.99 -28.58
C THR A 14 18.43 -14.41 -27.87
N GLU A 15 17.79 -13.50 -27.13
CA GLU A 15 16.56 -13.81 -26.39
C GLU A 15 15.34 -14.03 -27.31
N ILE A 16 15.31 -13.36 -28.46
CA ILE A 16 14.31 -13.62 -29.52
C ILE A 16 14.49 -15.03 -30.08
N ALA A 17 15.73 -15.40 -30.45
CA ALA A 17 16.02 -16.74 -30.97
C ALA A 17 15.67 -17.83 -29.96
N LYS A 18 16.03 -17.64 -28.68
CA LYS A 18 15.64 -18.53 -27.58
C LYS A 18 14.12 -18.67 -27.50
N SER A 19 13.38 -17.57 -27.52
CA SER A 19 11.92 -17.61 -27.39
C SER A 19 11.27 -18.38 -28.55
N LEU A 20 11.75 -18.22 -29.78
CA LEU A 20 11.23 -18.93 -30.96
C LEU A 20 11.49 -20.45 -30.91
N VAL A 21 12.66 -20.85 -30.44
CA VAL A 21 13.06 -22.27 -30.34
C VAL A 21 12.42 -22.94 -29.12
N LEU A 22 12.45 -22.28 -27.97
CA LEU A 22 11.98 -22.84 -26.71
C LEU A 22 10.45 -22.85 -26.58
N ALA A 23 9.73 -21.99 -27.29
CA ALA A 23 8.26 -22.07 -27.37
C ALA A 23 7.75 -23.43 -27.91
N GLN A 24 8.60 -24.17 -28.62
CA GLN A 24 8.29 -25.48 -29.20
C GLN A 24 8.86 -26.64 -28.37
N SER A 25 9.61 -26.34 -27.30
CA SER A 25 10.27 -27.35 -26.48
C SER A 25 9.35 -27.83 -25.35
N PRO A 26 9.24 -29.14 -25.10
CA PRO A 26 8.48 -29.67 -23.97
C PRO A 26 9.17 -29.42 -22.62
N THR A 27 10.45 -29.04 -22.62
CA THR A 27 11.18 -28.72 -21.39
C THR A 27 11.14 -27.22 -21.10
N PRO A 28 10.62 -26.78 -19.94
CA PRO A 28 10.59 -25.37 -19.57
C PRO A 28 12.00 -24.85 -19.42
N SER A 29 12.36 -23.88 -20.26
CA SER A 29 13.63 -23.17 -20.21
C SER A 29 13.36 -21.68 -19.99
N PRO A 30 14.19 -20.97 -19.23
CA PRO A 30 13.94 -19.57 -18.91
C PRO A 30 14.05 -18.70 -20.17
N THR A 31 12.94 -18.12 -20.58
CA THR A 31 12.84 -17.06 -21.58
C THR A 31 12.57 -15.70 -20.91
N LEU A 32 12.39 -14.66 -21.72
CA LEU A 32 11.95 -13.32 -21.27
C LEU A 32 10.44 -13.23 -20.99
N GLU A 33 9.67 -14.31 -21.14
CA GLU A 33 8.24 -14.28 -20.83
C GLU A 33 7.99 -13.85 -19.38
N GLY A 34 7.16 -12.83 -19.20
CA GLY A 34 6.85 -12.26 -17.89
C GLY A 34 8.05 -11.61 -17.18
N LYS A 35 9.12 -11.25 -17.90
CA LYS A 35 10.34 -10.68 -17.32
C LYS A 35 10.82 -9.46 -18.09
N LEU A 36 11.39 -8.52 -17.35
CA LEU A 36 12.18 -7.41 -17.88
C LEU A 36 13.60 -7.52 -17.34
N ILE A 37 14.58 -7.32 -18.21
CA ILE A 37 15.99 -7.33 -17.83
C ILE A 37 16.55 -5.93 -17.94
N THR A 38 17.27 -5.49 -16.91
CA THR A 38 18.09 -4.28 -16.98
C THR A 38 19.57 -4.63 -16.87
N PHE A 39 20.38 -4.01 -17.71
CA PHE A 39 21.84 -4.10 -17.64
C PHE A 39 22.42 -2.68 -17.62
N ASN A 40 22.84 -2.24 -16.43
CA ASN A 40 23.48 -0.95 -16.23
C ASN A 40 24.96 -1.04 -16.58
N GLN A 41 25.33 -0.60 -17.79
CA GLN A 41 26.72 -0.72 -18.27
C GLN A 41 27.72 0.20 -17.56
N ARG A 42 27.26 1.18 -16.77
CA ARG A 42 28.16 2.02 -15.96
C ARG A 42 28.59 1.31 -14.68
N THR A 43 27.69 0.56 -14.05
CA THR A 43 27.95 -0.13 -12.78
C THR A 43 28.12 -1.64 -12.95
N LEU A 44 27.93 -2.15 -14.18
CA LEU A 44 27.88 -3.56 -14.53
C LEU A 44 26.83 -4.35 -13.72
N ASP A 45 25.74 -3.69 -13.34
CA ASP A 45 24.64 -4.29 -12.58
C ASP A 45 23.62 -4.91 -13.55
N PHE A 46 23.31 -6.18 -13.34
CA PHE A 46 22.37 -6.94 -14.16
C PHE A 46 21.22 -7.45 -13.29
N LYS A 47 19.99 -7.06 -13.63
CA LYS A 47 18.81 -7.37 -12.82
C LYS A 47 17.68 -7.92 -13.68
N THR A 48 17.00 -8.91 -13.13
CA THR A 48 15.75 -9.44 -13.68
C THR A 48 14.59 -8.93 -12.83
N HIS A 49 13.56 -8.44 -13.50
CA HIS A 49 12.37 -7.85 -12.92
C HIS A 49 11.16 -8.67 -13.37
N SER A 50 10.48 -9.33 -12.44
CA SER A 50 9.28 -10.11 -12.76
C SER A 50 8.10 -9.18 -13.03
N LEU A 51 7.38 -9.42 -14.13
CA LEU A 51 6.13 -8.75 -14.46
C LEU A 51 4.97 -9.64 -14.01
N ILE A 52 4.17 -9.14 -13.07
CA ILE A 52 2.98 -9.84 -12.59
C ILE A 52 1.79 -9.47 -13.46
N ARG A 53 1.07 -10.48 -13.97
CA ARG A 53 -0.24 -10.26 -14.59
C ARG A 53 -1.22 -9.84 -13.49
N ARG A 54 -1.64 -8.58 -13.53
CA ARG A 54 -2.64 -8.04 -12.58
C ARG A 54 -4.02 -8.62 -12.89
N PRO A 55 -4.66 -9.37 -11.99
CA PRO A 55 -6.01 -9.90 -12.21
C PRO A 55 -7.02 -8.80 -12.50
N GLN A 56 -6.88 -7.64 -11.86
CA GLN A 56 -7.75 -6.48 -12.02
C GLN A 56 -7.34 -5.50 -13.13
N CYS A 57 -6.48 -5.91 -14.07
CA CYS A 57 -6.08 -5.05 -15.17
C CYS A 57 -7.29 -4.66 -16.04
N PRO A 58 -7.53 -3.36 -16.31
CA PRO A 58 -8.65 -2.93 -17.17
C PRO A 58 -8.52 -3.36 -18.64
N THR A 59 -7.35 -3.82 -19.06
CA THR A 59 -7.09 -4.22 -20.46
C THR A 59 -7.07 -5.74 -20.65
N CYS A 60 -6.53 -6.51 -19.70
CA CYS A 60 -6.29 -7.95 -19.87
C CYS A 60 -6.74 -8.81 -18.68
N GLY A 61 -7.54 -8.22 -17.79
CA GLY A 61 -8.11 -8.84 -16.60
C GLY A 61 -9.55 -8.38 -16.38
N ASP A 62 -9.97 -8.38 -15.13
CA ASP A 62 -11.31 -8.00 -14.69
C ASP A 62 -11.24 -6.82 -13.70
N PRO A 63 -11.48 -5.58 -14.16
CA PRO A 63 -11.33 -4.37 -13.34
C PRO A 63 -12.36 -4.27 -12.21
N GLU A 64 -13.40 -5.12 -12.19
CA GLU A 64 -14.46 -5.05 -11.18
C GLU A 64 -14.23 -6.00 -9.99
N ILE A 65 -13.11 -6.72 -9.95
CA ILE A 65 -12.79 -7.66 -8.85
C ILE A 65 -12.90 -6.99 -7.48
N LEU A 66 -12.26 -5.83 -7.30
CA LEU A 66 -12.25 -5.13 -6.01
C LEU A 66 -13.61 -4.50 -5.71
N GLN A 67 -14.28 -3.94 -6.73
CA GLN A 67 -15.64 -3.45 -6.60
C GLN A 67 -16.57 -4.53 -6.06
N ARG A 68 -16.58 -5.74 -6.62
CA ARG A 68 -17.46 -6.82 -6.15
C ARG A 68 -17.08 -7.30 -4.76
N ARG A 69 -15.78 -7.56 -4.53
CA ARG A 69 -15.28 -8.06 -3.25
C ARG A 69 -15.59 -7.13 -2.07
N GLY A 70 -15.59 -5.81 -2.28
CA GLY A 70 -15.88 -4.86 -1.21
C GLY A 70 -17.31 -4.93 -0.65
N PHE A 71 -18.27 -5.47 -1.41
CA PHE A 71 -19.64 -5.68 -0.96
C PHE A 71 -19.91 -7.14 -0.55
N GLU A 72 -18.89 -7.98 -0.54
CA GLU A 72 -18.96 -9.32 0.04
C GLU A 72 -18.65 -9.27 1.54
N PRO A 73 -19.34 -10.09 2.37
CA PRO A 73 -19.01 -10.22 3.78
C PRO A 73 -17.56 -10.65 4.02
N VAL A 74 -16.92 -10.08 5.04
CA VAL A 74 -15.61 -10.57 5.49
C VAL A 74 -15.80 -11.83 6.31
N VAL A 75 -15.27 -12.95 5.80
CA VAL A 75 -15.26 -14.23 6.50
C VAL A 75 -13.89 -14.42 7.16
N LEU A 76 -13.87 -14.41 8.50
CA LEU A 76 -12.67 -14.70 9.28
C LEU A 76 -12.65 -16.16 9.69
N GLU A 77 -11.47 -16.77 9.69
CA GLU A 77 -11.27 -18.15 10.12
C GLU A 77 -10.13 -18.27 11.14
N SER A 78 -10.08 -19.41 11.82
CA SER A 78 -9.00 -19.69 12.78
C SER A 78 -7.67 -19.79 12.04
N ARG A 79 -6.67 -19.04 12.50
CA ARG A 79 -5.30 -19.06 11.96
C ARG A 79 -4.32 -19.58 13.01
N GLU A 80 -3.61 -20.66 12.68
CA GLU A 80 -2.56 -21.18 13.53
C GLU A 80 -1.36 -20.23 13.57
N LYS A 81 -0.82 -20.02 14.78
CA LYS A 81 0.33 -19.14 15.01
C LYS A 81 1.60 -19.97 15.06
N HIS A 82 2.31 -20.05 13.93
CA HIS A 82 3.58 -20.78 13.86
C HIS A 82 4.80 -19.96 14.32
N PHE A 83 4.68 -18.62 14.37
CA PHE A 83 5.76 -17.74 14.84
C PHE A 83 5.24 -16.74 15.89
N THR A 84 5.65 -16.96 17.13
CA THR A 84 5.23 -16.16 18.31
C THR A 84 6.38 -15.47 19.05
N ARG A 85 7.57 -15.43 18.43
CA ARG A 85 8.77 -14.79 19.00
C ARG A 85 8.78 -13.29 18.72
N ASP A 86 9.66 -12.57 19.42
CA ASP A 86 9.95 -11.15 19.18
C ASP A 86 8.72 -10.22 19.25
N GLY A 87 7.71 -10.59 20.03
CA GLY A 87 6.49 -9.82 20.25
C GLY A 87 5.47 -9.87 19.12
N GLY A 88 5.67 -10.71 18.09
CA GLY A 88 4.72 -10.91 17.00
C GLY A 88 3.87 -12.18 17.19
N HIS A 89 2.68 -12.20 16.58
CA HIS A 89 1.86 -13.41 16.42
C HIS A 89 1.56 -13.60 14.94
N ARG A 90 2.28 -14.51 14.27
CA ARG A 90 2.24 -14.71 12.82
C ARG A 90 2.13 -16.19 12.44
N ALA A 91 1.52 -16.46 11.31
CA ALA A 91 1.39 -17.75 10.64
C ALA A 91 2.68 -18.14 9.91
N LEU A 92 3.45 -17.15 9.43
CA LEU A 92 4.75 -17.38 8.80
C LEU A 92 5.89 -16.71 9.58
N THR A 93 7.08 -17.28 9.46
CA THR A 93 8.30 -16.62 9.95
C THR A 93 8.59 -15.35 9.10
N PRO A 94 9.29 -14.35 9.66
CA PRO A 94 9.66 -13.14 8.91
C PRO A 94 10.44 -13.43 7.62
N ALA A 95 11.32 -14.43 7.63
CA ALA A 95 12.09 -14.84 6.45
C ALA A 95 11.19 -15.43 5.36
N GLN A 96 10.23 -16.29 5.73
CA GLN A 96 9.26 -16.86 4.79
C GLN A 96 8.38 -15.79 4.15
N THR A 97 7.88 -14.83 4.94
CA THR A 97 7.08 -13.69 4.42
C THR A 97 7.84 -12.95 3.32
N VAL A 98 9.11 -12.58 3.56
CA VAL A 98 9.87 -11.84 2.54
C VAL A 98 10.20 -12.73 1.34
N GLN A 99 10.58 -14.00 1.55
CA GLN A 99 10.90 -14.92 0.47
C GLN A 99 9.71 -15.12 -0.49
N GLN A 100 8.50 -15.31 0.05
CA GLN A 100 7.30 -15.53 -0.74
C GLN A 100 6.95 -14.33 -1.63
N HIS A 101 7.27 -13.12 -1.18
CA HIS A 101 6.89 -11.87 -1.84
C HIS A 101 8.08 -11.05 -2.37
N GLU A 102 9.27 -11.65 -2.46
CA GLU A 102 10.50 -10.97 -2.87
C GLU A 102 10.40 -10.39 -4.30
N HIS A 103 9.59 -11.00 -5.16
CA HIS A 103 9.30 -10.52 -6.51
C HIS A 103 8.67 -9.13 -6.57
N LEU A 104 8.10 -8.64 -5.44
CA LEU A 104 7.58 -7.28 -5.32
C LEU A 104 8.68 -6.22 -5.11
N ILE A 105 9.93 -6.64 -4.87
CA ILE A 105 11.08 -5.75 -4.71
C ILE A 105 11.71 -5.49 -6.08
N SER A 106 11.31 -4.41 -6.72
CA SER A 106 11.82 -4.02 -8.03
C SER A 106 11.49 -2.54 -8.27
N PRO A 107 12.47 -1.71 -8.68
CA PRO A 107 12.23 -0.29 -8.97
C PRO A 107 11.45 -0.05 -10.27
N ILE A 108 11.11 -1.10 -11.03
CA ILE A 108 10.46 -1.00 -12.34
C ILE A 108 9.09 -1.70 -12.33
N THR A 109 9.07 -2.96 -11.90
CA THR A 109 7.89 -3.83 -11.95
C THR A 109 7.33 -4.17 -10.58
N GLY A 110 8.01 -3.75 -9.52
CA GLY A 110 7.65 -4.01 -8.13
C GLY A 110 6.98 -2.81 -7.48
N VAL A 111 6.42 -3.05 -6.30
CA VAL A 111 5.78 -2.01 -5.48
C VAL A 111 6.72 -1.51 -4.39
N VAL A 112 7.76 -2.29 -4.08
CA VAL A 112 8.87 -1.91 -3.20
C VAL A 112 10.10 -1.63 -4.07
N THR A 113 10.59 -0.39 -4.08
CA THR A 113 11.70 0.06 -4.93
C THR A 113 13.04 -0.50 -4.45
N GLU A 114 13.26 -0.49 -3.14
CA GLU A 114 14.48 -0.99 -2.49
C GLU A 114 14.15 -1.48 -1.08
N LEU A 115 14.95 -2.41 -0.55
CA LEU A 115 14.88 -2.88 0.84
C LEU A 115 16.30 -3.06 1.36
N VAL A 116 16.77 -2.12 2.17
CA VAL A 116 18.19 -2.00 2.53
C VAL A 116 18.36 -1.84 4.03
N ARG A 117 19.27 -2.61 4.64
CA ARG A 117 19.65 -2.42 6.04
C ARG A 117 20.41 -1.10 6.18
N VAL A 118 20.00 -0.26 7.12
CA VAL A 118 20.65 1.05 7.37
C VAL A 118 21.53 1.06 8.61
N THR A 119 21.44 0.00 9.41
CA THR A 119 22.21 -0.21 10.64
C THR A 119 23.44 -1.07 10.36
N ASP A 120 24.48 -0.92 11.16
CA ASP A 120 25.67 -1.75 11.09
C ASP A 120 25.32 -3.25 11.24
N PRO A 121 25.65 -4.11 10.26
CA PRO A 121 25.47 -5.56 10.36
C PRO A 121 26.13 -6.20 11.58
N ALA A 122 27.24 -5.64 12.06
CA ALA A 122 27.97 -6.15 13.22
C ALA A 122 27.26 -5.86 14.55
N ASN A 123 26.30 -4.93 14.58
CA ASN A 123 25.51 -4.65 15.78
C ASN A 123 24.37 -5.69 15.92
N PRO A 124 24.38 -6.54 16.98
CA PRO A 124 23.39 -7.58 17.17
C PRO A 124 22.12 -7.10 17.91
N LEU A 125 22.06 -5.82 18.30
CA LEU A 125 20.98 -5.27 19.13
C LEU A 125 20.02 -4.37 18.35
N VAL A 126 20.52 -3.71 17.29
CA VAL A 126 19.74 -2.71 16.54
C VAL A 126 19.62 -3.14 15.08
N HIS A 127 18.39 -3.44 14.69
CA HIS A 127 18.05 -3.83 13.32
C HIS A 127 17.04 -2.88 12.72
N THR A 128 17.49 -2.09 11.75
CA THR A 128 16.64 -1.15 11.01
C THR A 128 16.85 -1.32 9.52
N TYR A 129 15.74 -1.42 8.79
CA TYR A 129 15.69 -1.43 7.34
C TYR A 129 14.98 -0.20 6.83
N ARG A 130 15.41 0.28 5.66
CA ARG A 130 14.70 1.27 4.87
C ARG A 130 14.07 0.57 3.67
N ALA A 131 12.78 0.82 3.44
CA ALA A 131 12.09 0.37 2.26
C ALA A 131 11.56 1.56 1.46
N GLY A 132 11.95 1.62 0.18
CA GLY A 132 11.42 2.60 -0.76
C GLY A 132 10.12 2.11 -1.37
N HIS A 133 9.13 2.98 -1.52
CA HIS A 133 7.89 2.70 -2.25
C HIS A 133 7.44 3.95 -3.01
N ALA A 134 6.65 3.76 -4.06
CA ALA A 134 6.05 4.86 -4.80
C ALA A 134 4.79 5.34 -4.09
N PHE A 135 4.70 6.65 -3.80
CA PHE A 135 3.53 7.27 -3.17
C PHE A 135 2.90 8.30 -4.11
N GLY A 136 2.23 7.81 -5.16
CA GLY A 136 1.44 8.61 -6.10
C GLY A 136 2.19 9.74 -6.85
N GLY A 137 1.42 10.55 -7.59
CA GLY A 137 1.91 11.72 -8.31
C GLY A 137 1.90 12.99 -7.46
N ALA A 138 2.82 13.92 -7.74
CA ALA A 138 2.84 15.24 -7.11
C ALA A 138 2.75 16.34 -8.18
N THR A 139 1.90 17.35 -7.92
CA THR A 139 1.67 18.48 -8.84
C THR A 139 2.53 19.71 -8.52
N SER A 140 3.46 19.60 -7.57
CA SER A 140 4.39 20.67 -7.20
C SER A 140 5.72 20.10 -6.73
N LEU A 141 6.79 20.88 -6.84
CA LEU A 141 8.12 20.48 -6.36
C LEU A 141 8.12 20.21 -4.84
N ARG A 142 7.37 21.00 -4.06
CA ARG A 142 7.20 20.76 -2.62
C ARG A 142 6.49 19.44 -2.35
N GLY A 143 5.43 19.15 -3.10
CA GLY A 143 4.73 17.87 -3.05
C GLY A 143 5.65 16.70 -3.39
N LEU A 144 6.42 16.81 -4.48
CA LEU A 144 7.36 15.79 -4.93
C LEU A 144 8.44 15.51 -3.89
N ARG A 145 9.02 16.56 -3.30
CA ARG A 145 9.99 16.39 -2.20
C ARG A 145 9.37 15.73 -0.98
N SER A 146 8.10 15.96 -0.68
CA SER A 146 7.42 15.28 0.41
C SER A 146 7.18 13.81 0.09
N THR A 147 6.67 13.48 -1.10
CA THR A 147 6.37 12.08 -1.48
C THR A 147 7.65 11.26 -1.62
N LEU A 148 8.74 11.83 -2.13
CA LEU A 148 10.04 11.15 -2.22
C LEU A 148 10.75 10.94 -0.86
N LYS A 149 10.38 11.69 0.18
CA LYS A 149 10.96 11.58 1.52
C LYS A 149 10.29 10.50 2.36
N HIS A 150 9.01 10.24 2.13
CA HIS A 150 8.25 9.25 2.89
C HIS A 150 8.71 7.86 2.48
N LYS A 151 9.52 7.27 3.37
CA LYS A 151 10.08 5.94 3.23
C LYS A 151 9.49 5.08 4.33
N SER A 152 9.14 3.85 4.00
CA SER A 152 8.79 2.87 5.01
C SER A 152 10.06 2.43 5.75
N SER A 153 9.92 2.08 7.02
CA SER A 153 11.03 1.71 7.88
C SER A 153 10.74 0.43 8.63
N GLY A 154 11.61 -0.55 8.43
CA GLY A 154 11.58 -1.78 9.19
C GLY A 154 12.23 -1.63 10.55
N LYS A 155 11.58 -2.21 11.57
CA LYS A 155 12.13 -2.36 12.92
C LYS A 155 11.94 -3.78 13.40
N GLY A 156 12.89 -4.29 14.17
CA GLY A 156 12.80 -5.63 14.72
C GLY A 156 13.86 -5.91 15.77
N LYS A 157 13.56 -6.88 16.64
CA LYS A 157 14.51 -7.46 17.59
C LYS A 157 15.53 -8.36 16.91
N THR A 158 15.22 -8.82 15.69
CA THR A 158 16.14 -9.57 14.83
C THR A 158 16.23 -8.92 13.44
N ASP A 159 17.31 -9.22 12.72
CA ASP A 159 17.52 -8.76 11.34
C ASP A 159 16.35 -9.16 10.42
N SER A 160 15.97 -10.43 10.44
CA SER A 160 14.86 -10.95 9.63
C SER A 160 13.52 -10.28 9.94
N GLN A 161 13.23 -9.98 11.21
CA GLN A 161 12.01 -9.28 11.62
C GLN A 161 12.01 -7.85 11.10
N SER A 162 13.14 -7.14 11.21
CA SER A 162 13.26 -5.78 10.70
C SER A 162 13.14 -5.73 9.17
N ARG A 163 13.76 -6.68 8.45
CA ARG A 163 13.62 -6.81 7.00
C ARG A 163 12.16 -7.02 6.60
N ALA A 164 11.46 -7.95 7.24
CA ALA A 164 10.04 -8.21 6.98
C ALA A 164 9.16 -7.01 7.34
N SER A 165 9.42 -6.36 8.47
CA SER A 165 8.70 -5.16 8.90
C SER A 165 8.78 -4.04 7.85
N GLY A 166 9.98 -3.76 7.33
CA GLY A 166 10.15 -2.69 6.35
C GLY A 166 9.52 -3.03 5.01
N PHE A 167 9.62 -4.30 4.60
CA PHE A 167 8.96 -4.81 3.40
C PHE A 167 7.44 -4.71 3.49
N CYS A 168 6.84 -5.24 4.55
CA CYS A 168 5.39 -5.25 4.74
C CYS A 168 4.82 -3.85 4.88
N GLU A 169 5.50 -2.92 5.56
CA GLU A 169 5.05 -1.53 5.61
C GLU A 169 5.07 -0.88 4.21
N ALA A 170 6.09 -1.15 3.38
CA ALA A 170 6.10 -0.62 2.01
C ALA A 170 4.94 -1.15 1.16
N VAL A 171 4.62 -2.45 1.30
CA VAL A 171 3.46 -3.06 0.63
C VAL A 171 2.15 -2.49 1.17
N GLU A 172 2.01 -2.34 2.49
CA GLU A 172 0.84 -1.72 3.13
C GLU A 172 0.58 -0.31 2.57
N ARG A 173 1.62 0.55 2.55
CA ARG A 173 1.48 1.92 2.02
C ARG A 173 1.07 1.92 0.55
N TYR A 174 1.60 1.02 -0.26
CA TYR A 174 1.21 0.90 -1.66
C TYR A 174 -0.24 0.46 -1.82
N SER A 175 -0.66 -0.58 -1.08
CA SER A 175 -2.01 -1.14 -1.15
C SER A 175 -3.09 -0.16 -0.71
N GLY A 176 -2.76 0.81 0.15
CA GLY A 176 -3.68 1.87 0.56
C GLY A 176 -3.84 3.02 -0.44
N ILE A 177 -3.11 3.03 -1.56
CA ILE A 177 -3.22 4.11 -2.58
C ILE A 177 -4.44 3.86 -3.45
N TYR A 178 -5.27 4.89 -3.59
CA TYR A 178 -6.41 4.89 -4.52
C TYR A 178 -5.95 4.73 -5.98
N GLN A 179 -6.47 3.70 -6.65
CA GLN A 179 -6.17 3.32 -8.04
C GLN A 179 -7.35 3.58 -8.99
N GLY A 180 -8.57 3.66 -8.48
CA GLY A 180 -9.79 3.93 -9.25
C GLY A 180 -10.76 2.75 -9.34
N ASP A 181 -10.33 1.55 -8.96
CA ASP A 181 -11.08 0.29 -8.96
C ASP A 181 -11.58 -0.13 -7.58
N GLU A 182 -11.33 0.68 -6.55
CA GLU A 182 -11.83 0.46 -5.19
C GLU A 182 -13.36 0.40 -5.12
N PRO A 183 -13.93 -0.41 -4.20
CA PRO A 183 -15.37 -0.53 -4.01
C PRO A 183 -16.00 0.78 -3.57
N ARG A 184 -16.91 1.31 -4.39
CA ARG A 184 -17.56 2.60 -4.15
C ARG A 184 -19.04 2.57 -4.49
N LYS A 185 -19.79 3.37 -3.76
CA LYS A 185 -21.19 3.71 -4.02
C LYS A 185 -21.37 5.21 -3.86
N GLN A 186 -21.87 5.87 -4.90
CA GLN A 186 -22.19 7.30 -4.83
C GLN A 186 -23.53 7.48 -4.10
N ALA A 187 -23.53 8.28 -3.04
CA ALA A 187 -24.73 8.58 -2.25
C ALA A 187 -24.51 9.83 -1.38
N THR A 188 -25.60 10.44 -0.91
CA THR A 188 -25.62 11.41 0.19
C THR A 188 -25.58 10.68 1.54
N PHE A 189 -25.28 11.41 2.62
CA PHE A 189 -25.32 10.85 3.98
C PHE A 189 -26.71 10.32 4.34
N ALA A 190 -27.76 11.07 3.97
CA ALA A 190 -29.15 10.72 4.26
C ALA A 190 -29.62 9.45 3.52
N GLU A 191 -29.18 9.21 2.28
CA GLU A 191 -29.55 8.01 1.51
C GLU A 191 -28.99 6.71 2.10
N LEU A 192 -27.87 6.78 2.81
CA LEU A 192 -27.27 5.62 3.50
C LEU A 192 -27.80 5.44 4.93
N GLY A 193 -28.39 6.49 5.52
CA GLY A 193 -28.98 6.47 6.85
C GLY A 193 -27.99 5.96 7.91
N GLU A 194 -28.48 5.10 8.81
CA GLU A 194 -27.72 4.54 9.94
C GLU A 194 -26.52 3.65 9.55
N LEU A 195 -26.36 3.33 8.26
CA LEU A 195 -25.20 2.60 7.78
C LEU A 195 -24.01 3.52 7.48
N ALA A 196 -24.24 4.82 7.26
CA ALA A 196 -23.16 5.77 7.05
C ALA A 196 -22.55 6.24 8.38
N ILE A 197 -21.22 6.22 8.44
CA ILE A 197 -20.45 6.77 9.55
C ILE A 197 -20.07 8.20 9.20
N ASN A 198 -20.39 9.15 10.09
CA ASN A 198 -20.01 10.54 9.88
C ASN A 198 -18.47 10.65 9.98
N PRO A 199 -17.77 11.21 8.97
CA PRO A 199 -16.31 11.37 9.03
C PRO A 199 -15.85 12.20 10.24
N GLU A 200 -16.65 13.14 10.75
CA GLU A 200 -16.29 13.95 11.91
C GLU A 200 -16.16 13.10 13.19
N ASP A 201 -16.91 11.99 13.31
CA ASP A 201 -16.81 11.03 14.43
C ASP A 201 -15.48 10.26 14.41
N CYS A 202 -14.85 10.16 13.23
CA CYS A 202 -13.55 9.50 13.07
C CYS A 202 -12.38 10.49 13.22
N LEU A 203 -12.57 11.73 12.76
CA LEU A 203 -11.55 12.77 12.78
C LEU A 203 -11.33 13.37 14.18
N CYS A 204 -12.38 13.42 15.01
CA CYS A 204 -12.34 13.95 16.37
C CYS A 204 -11.80 15.39 16.46
N ILE A 205 -12.13 16.24 15.47
CA ILE A 205 -11.71 17.63 15.41
C ILE A 205 -12.77 18.50 16.11
N SER A 206 -12.33 19.36 17.03
CA SER A 206 -13.26 20.20 17.79
C SER A 206 -13.80 21.37 16.98
N ASP A 207 -14.96 21.89 17.39
CA ASP A 207 -15.58 23.07 16.75
C ASP A 207 -14.65 24.29 16.71
N SER A 208 -13.84 24.48 17.75
CA SER A 208 -12.88 25.58 17.83
C SER A 208 -11.73 25.41 16.81
N GLN A 209 -11.28 24.18 16.57
CA GLN A 209 -10.29 23.88 15.53
C GLN A 209 -10.88 24.10 14.13
N PHE A 210 -12.13 23.69 13.89
CA PHE A 210 -12.80 23.98 12.63
C PHE A 210 -12.97 25.48 12.39
N ALA A 211 -13.42 26.24 13.40
CA ALA A 211 -13.60 27.69 13.29
C ALA A 211 -12.29 28.42 12.98
N ARG A 212 -11.15 27.93 13.51
CA ARG A 212 -9.81 28.51 13.31
C ARG A 212 -8.99 27.79 12.24
N ARG A 213 -9.62 26.96 11.40
CA ARG A 213 -8.90 26.07 10.47
C ARG A 213 -7.93 26.81 9.56
N GLU A 214 -8.24 28.02 9.12
CA GLU A 214 -7.41 28.76 8.17
C GLU A 214 -6.12 29.25 8.84
N GLU A 215 -6.26 29.85 10.02
CA GLU A 215 -5.16 30.28 10.89
C GLU A 215 -4.25 29.08 11.25
N ILE A 216 -4.84 27.99 11.74
CA ILE A 216 -4.11 26.77 12.13
C ILE A 216 -3.37 26.20 10.92
N ASN A 217 -4.04 26.07 9.77
CA ASN A 217 -3.43 25.51 8.58
C ASN A 217 -2.31 26.38 8.01
N GLN A 218 -2.39 27.71 8.12
CA GLN A 218 -1.34 28.61 7.67
C GLN A 218 -0.10 28.51 8.57
N ASN A 219 -0.29 28.32 9.87
CA ASN A 219 0.77 28.31 10.88
C ASN A 219 1.25 26.89 11.28
N ARG A 220 0.74 25.84 10.62
CA ARG A 220 1.06 24.45 10.96
C ARG A 220 2.56 24.14 10.81
N GLN A 221 3.10 23.42 11.79
CA GLN A 221 4.50 22.97 11.77
C GLN A 221 4.63 21.63 11.03
N ALA A 222 3.69 20.70 11.26
CA ALA A 222 3.66 19.43 10.57
C ALA A 222 2.59 19.37 9.47
N ALA A 223 2.85 18.56 8.45
CA ALA A 223 1.92 18.38 7.35
C ALA A 223 0.66 17.58 7.75
N HIS A 224 0.75 16.77 8.82
CA HIS A 224 -0.36 15.95 9.33
C HIS A 224 -1.31 16.73 10.25
N ASP A 225 -0.92 17.91 10.76
CA ASP A 225 -1.79 18.80 11.56
C ASP A 225 -2.80 19.58 10.70
N TRP A 226 -3.03 19.13 9.47
CA TRP A 226 -3.92 19.83 8.55
C TRP A 226 -5.38 19.62 8.95
N ILE A 227 -6.09 20.72 9.17
CA ILE A 227 -7.51 20.72 9.51
C ILE A 227 -8.36 20.79 8.22
N PRO A 228 -9.23 19.81 7.96
CA PRO A 228 -10.07 19.78 6.78
C PRO A 228 -11.17 20.86 6.82
N GLN A 229 -11.96 20.91 5.75
CA GLN A 229 -13.27 21.59 5.76
C GLN A 229 -14.27 20.74 6.54
N ARG A 230 -15.42 21.31 6.92
CA ARG A 230 -16.51 20.49 7.48
C ARG A 230 -17.11 19.60 6.41
N PHE A 231 -17.66 18.47 6.85
CA PHE A 231 -18.42 17.59 5.98
C PHE A 231 -19.80 18.19 5.73
N ASP A 232 -20.22 18.26 4.45
CA ASP A 232 -21.58 18.66 4.07
C ASP A 232 -22.43 17.41 3.79
N PRO A 233 -23.36 17.05 4.69
CA PRO A 233 -24.12 15.80 4.57
C PRO A 233 -25.08 15.77 3.37
N ASN A 234 -25.38 16.94 2.79
CA ASN A 234 -26.28 17.05 1.63
C ASN A 234 -25.56 16.80 0.30
N GLN A 235 -24.22 16.75 0.31
CA GLN A 235 -23.46 16.50 -0.91
C GLN A 235 -23.35 15.01 -1.17
N SER A 236 -23.62 14.62 -2.42
CA SER A 236 -23.36 13.27 -2.88
C SER A 236 -21.85 13.05 -3.01
N ILE A 237 -21.34 12.01 -2.35
CA ILE A 237 -19.93 11.62 -2.36
C ILE A 237 -19.79 10.11 -2.61
N ASP A 238 -18.55 9.65 -2.82
CA ASP A 238 -18.25 8.22 -2.92
C ASP A 238 -18.08 7.63 -1.52
N TRP A 239 -18.85 6.61 -1.22
CA TRP A 239 -18.78 5.82 0.01
C TRP A 239 -18.17 4.45 -0.26
N THR A 240 -17.22 4.05 0.57
CA THR A 240 -16.63 2.71 0.56
C THR A 240 -17.34 1.84 1.59
N PRO A 241 -17.81 0.63 1.23
CA PRO A 241 -18.31 -0.33 2.19
C PRO A 241 -17.16 -0.82 3.08
N VAL A 242 -17.40 -0.83 4.39
CA VAL A 242 -16.49 -1.38 5.40
C VAL A 242 -17.22 -2.42 6.23
N TRP A 243 -16.53 -3.48 6.64
CA TRP A 243 -17.15 -4.56 7.41
C TRP A 243 -17.07 -4.28 8.91
N SER A 244 -18.21 -4.20 9.58
CA SER A 244 -18.29 -4.12 11.03
C SER A 244 -18.17 -5.52 11.63
N LEU A 245 -17.08 -5.81 12.35
CA LEU A 245 -16.92 -7.07 13.07
C LEU A 245 -17.82 -7.18 14.29
N THR A 246 -18.26 -6.06 14.86
CA THR A 246 -19.16 -6.06 16.04
C THR A 246 -20.61 -6.27 15.63
N GLU A 247 -21.03 -5.73 14.49
CA GLU A 247 -22.42 -5.82 14.00
C GLU A 247 -22.60 -6.84 12.88
N GLN A 248 -21.51 -7.42 12.35
CA GLN A 248 -21.52 -8.41 11.26
C GLN A 248 -22.29 -7.93 10.02
N CYS A 249 -22.05 -6.67 9.63
CA CYS A 249 -22.70 -6.04 8.49
C CYS A 249 -21.80 -4.99 7.83
N HIS A 250 -22.17 -4.56 6.62
CA HIS A 250 -21.51 -3.41 5.99
C HIS A 250 -21.98 -2.09 6.61
N LYS A 251 -21.00 -1.26 6.96
CA LYS A 251 -21.15 0.19 7.17
C LYS A 251 -20.48 0.93 6.02
N TYR A 252 -20.59 2.24 6.01
CA TYR A 252 -20.04 3.08 4.95
C TYR A 252 -19.22 4.23 5.54
N LEU A 253 -17.99 4.37 5.04
CA LEU A 253 -17.13 5.51 5.29
C LEU A 253 -16.87 6.25 3.97
N PRO A 254 -16.63 7.57 4.01
CA PRO A 254 -16.22 8.30 2.81
C PRO A 254 -14.97 7.66 2.21
N THR A 255 -14.96 7.41 0.90
CA THR A 255 -13.82 6.79 0.19
C THR A 255 -12.53 7.59 0.40
N ALA A 256 -12.66 8.91 0.51
CA ALA A 256 -11.55 9.83 0.80
C ALA A 256 -10.87 9.61 2.16
N PHE A 257 -11.55 8.93 3.09
CA PHE A 257 -11.04 8.52 4.39
C PHE A 257 -10.33 7.16 4.30
N CYS A 258 -10.79 6.29 3.41
CA CYS A 258 -10.33 4.90 3.28
C CYS A 258 -9.00 4.75 2.51
N TYR A 259 -8.74 5.61 1.51
CA TYR A 259 -7.60 5.42 0.60
C TYR A 259 -6.76 6.68 0.43
N TYR A 260 -5.43 6.50 0.38
CA TYR A 260 -4.49 7.58 0.12
C TYR A 260 -4.70 8.19 -1.26
N ASN A 261 -4.49 9.50 -1.33
CA ASN A 261 -4.50 10.28 -2.58
C ASN A 261 -5.83 10.22 -3.36
N TYR A 262 -6.93 9.87 -2.71
CA TYR A 262 -8.26 9.99 -3.30
C TYR A 262 -8.50 11.44 -3.78
N PRO A 263 -8.90 11.65 -5.05
CA PRO A 263 -9.04 12.99 -5.62
C PRO A 263 -10.34 13.66 -5.15
N MET A 264 -10.21 14.67 -4.29
CA MET A 264 -11.34 15.51 -3.86
C MET A 264 -11.35 16.89 -4.54
N PRO A 265 -12.53 17.39 -4.94
CA PRO A 265 -12.72 18.79 -5.31
C PRO A 265 -12.25 19.73 -4.20
N LYS A 266 -11.76 20.93 -4.56
CA LYS A 266 -11.20 21.89 -3.58
C LYS A 266 -12.20 22.30 -2.49
N GLY A 267 -13.50 22.37 -2.81
CA GLY A 267 -14.58 22.71 -1.88
C GLY A 267 -15.16 21.53 -1.10
N GLN A 268 -14.57 20.34 -1.22
CA GLN A 268 -15.04 19.11 -0.57
C GLN A 268 -13.91 18.40 0.20
N ARG A 269 -12.89 19.15 0.63
CA ARG A 269 -11.74 18.56 1.33
C ARG A 269 -12.06 18.38 2.81
N PHE A 270 -13.04 17.54 3.11
CA PHE A 270 -13.57 17.32 4.47
C PHE A 270 -12.82 16.25 5.26
N CYS A 271 -11.96 15.47 4.62
CA CYS A 271 -11.05 14.54 5.28
C CYS A 271 -9.80 14.30 4.43
N ARG A 272 -8.89 13.48 4.94
CA ARG A 272 -7.78 12.91 4.18
C ARG A 272 -7.39 11.60 4.85
N ALA A 273 -7.30 10.52 4.09
CA ALA A 273 -6.80 9.25 4.60
C ALA A 273 -5.41 9.41 5.25
N ASP A 274 -5.26 8.80 6.43
CA ASP A 274 -4.00 8.66 7.15
C ASP A 274 -3.59 7.18 7.25
N SER A 275 -2.53 6.87 8.00
CA SER A 275 -2.02 5.51 8.15
C SER A 275 -2.42 4.82 9.43
N ASN A 276 -3.32 5.42 10.20
CA ASN A 276 -3.73 4.86 11.47
C ASN A 276 -4.69 3.69 11.24
N GLY A 277 -4.37 2.54 11.84
CA GLY A 277 -5.10 1.29 11.63
C GLY A 277 -4.73 0.53 10.35
N ASN A 278 -3.94 1.12 9.45
CA ASN A 278 -3.41 0.38 8.31
C ASN A 278 -2.37 -0.63 8.79
N ALA A 279 -2.43 -1.85 8.24
CA ALA A 279 -1.50 -2.91 8.54
C ALA A 279 -1.48 -3.96 7.42
N ALA A 280 -0.35 -4.67 7.32
CA ALA A 280 -0.21 -5.86 6.50
C ALA A 280 0.02 -7.10 7.36
N GLY A 281 -0.40 -8.25 6.85
CA GLY A 281 -0.23 -9.57 7.45
C GLY A 281 -0.17 -10.64 6.36
N ASN A 282 0.27 -11.84 6.72
CA ASN A 282 0.23 -12.99 5.80
C ASN A 282 -1.20 -13.52 5.62
N THR A 283 -2.07 -13.19 6.57
CA THR A 283 -3.49 -13.49 6.59
C THR A 283 -4.28 -12.22 6.90
N LEU A 284 -5.57 -12.26 6.59
CA LEU A 284 -6.46 -11.16 6.90
C LEU A 284 -6.55 -10.90 8.42
N GLU A 285 -6.66 -11.97 9.20
CA GLU A 285 -6.77 -11.91 10.66
C GLU A 285 -5.52 -11.28 11.29
N GLU A 286 -4.33 -11.56 10.75
CA GLU A 286 -3.08 -10.93 11.20
C GLU A 286 -3.04 -9.42 10.94
N ALA A 287 -3.50 -9.01 9.75
CA ALA A 287 -3.54 -7.61 9.37
C ALA A 287 -4.53 -6.85 10.27
N ILE A 288 -5.74 -7.40 10.47
CA ILE A 288 -6.76 -6.82 11.35
C ILE A 288 -6.22 -6.70 12.80
N LEU A 289 -5.62 -7.76 13.34
CA LEU A 289 -5.08 -7.74 14.71
C LEU A 289 -4.00 -6.67 14.86
N GLN A 290 -3.11 -6.55 13.88
CA GLN A 290 -2.04 -5.55 13.91
C GLN A 290 -2.58 -4.12 13.77
N GLY A 291 -3.54 -3.91 12.86
CA GLY A 291 -4.20 -2.62 12.66
C GLY A 291 -4.90 -2.17 13.94
N PHE A 292 -5.65 -3.07 14.58
CA PHE A 292 -6.34 -2.79 15.84
C PHE A 292 -5.40 -2.34 16.96
N PHE A 293 -4.26 -3.01 17.15
CA PHE A 293 -3.26 -2.57 18.14
C PHE A 293 -2.58 -1.25 17.76
N GLY A 294 -2.46 -0.94 16.46
CA GLY A 294 -1.98 0.36 15.99
C GLY A 294 -2.93 1.51 16.38
N VAL A 295 -4.24 1.27 16.28
CA VAL A 295 -5.29 2.23 16.65
C VAL A 295 -5.39 2.43 18.17
N GLY A 296 -5.30 1.35 18.95
CA GLY A 296 -5.40 1.41 20.42
C GLY A 296 -4.34 2.29 21.07
N GLY A 297 -3.22 2.56 20.39
CA GLY A 297 -2.18 3.48 20.86
C GLY A 297 -2.42 4.96 20.55
N THR A 298 -3.40 5.30 19.70
CA THR A 298 -3.63 6.66 19.19
C THR A 298 -4.99 7.25 19.56
N GLY A 299 -5.97 6.42 19.93
CA GLY A 299 -7.29 6.88 20.40
C GLY A 299 -8.22 7.46 19.32
N GLN A 300 -7.93 7.22 18.03
CA GLN A 300 -8.78 7.60 16.89
C GLN A 300 -9.52 6.37 16.33
N CYS A 301 -10.52 6.55 15.47
CA CYS A 301 -11.12 5.43 14.74
C CYS A 301 -10.24 5.04 13.54
N GLY A 302 -9.79 3.79 13.48
CA GLY A 302 -9.13 3.23 12.29
C GLY A 302 -10.08 2.32 11.53
N ALA A 303 -10.15 2.48 10.21
CA ALA A 303 -10.85 1.55 9.34
C ALA A 303 -9.83 0.60 8.69
N VAL A 304 -9.95 -0.70 8.97
CA VAL A 304 -9.16 -1.70 8.24
C VAL A 304 -9.92 -2.00 6.96
N VAL A 305 -9.43 -1.44 5.85
CA VAL A 305 -9.96 -1.72 4.50
C VAL A 305 -9.17 -2.89 3.93
N VAL A 306 -9.87 -3.92 3.46
CA VAL A 306 -9.34 -5.26 3.15
C VAL A 306 -9.31 -5.56 1.65
#